data_AF-A0A7S2QHA2-F1
#
_entry.id   AF-A0A7S2QHA2-F1
#
_cell.length_a   1.000
_cell.length_b   1.000
_cell.length_c   1.000
_cell.angle_alpha   90.00
_cell.angle_beta   90.00
_cell.angle_gamma   90.00
#
_symmetry.space_group_name_H-M   'P 1'
#
loop_
_entity.id
_entity.type
_entity.pdbx_description
1 polymer ?
#
loop_
_entity_poly.entity_id
_entity_poly.type
_entity_poly.pdbx_seq_one_letter_code
_entity_poly.pdbx_strand_id
1 'polypeptide(L)'
;TRVGGTAALAAGAAAGVAGALASSRRDKHRRARAPKAGRFALAAPLERQGERVGQAAKLEQYVKERGGNKVLKRILIANNGMAATKAILSMKQWAYMDLGLDNVFEFVVMATRDDLEANAEFIRLADTFVEVPSGKNVNNYANV
;
A
#
# COMPACT_ATOMS: atom_id res chain seq x y z
N THR A 1 26.87 -43.09 52.12
CA THR A 1 28.16 -42.45 52.43
C THR A 1 27.97 -40.95 52.41
N ARG A 2 28.15 -40.31 53.56
CA ARG A 2 27.89 -38.90 53.88
C ARG A 2 29.23 -38.18 53.97
N VAL A 3 29.40 -37.06 53.26
CA VAL A 3 30.42 -36.01 53.49
C VAL A 3 29.82 -34.74 52.87
N GLY A 4 29.41 -33.67 53.58
CA GLY A 4 30.23 -32.67 54.31
C GLY A 4 30.79 -31.64 53.29
N GLY A 5 30.65 -30.32 53.36
CA GLY A 5 30.05 -29.34 54.29
C GLY A 5 30.34 -27.90 53.79
N THR A 6 29.63 -26.90 54.37
CA THR A 6 30.03 -25.48 54.67
C THR A 6 30.57 -24.57 53.54
N ALA A 7 29.88 -23.51 53.09
CA ALA A 7 29.61 -22.19 53.70
C ALA A 7 30.69 -21.09 53.46
N ALA A 8 30.20 -19.87 53.17
CA ALA A 8 30.76 -18.53 53.42
C ALA A 8 31.47 -17.71 52.30
N LEU A 9 30.81 -16.59 51.96
CA LEU A 9 31.28 -15.19 51.89
C LEU A 9 32.55 -14.81 51.08
N ALA A 10 32.40 -13.84 50.16
CA ALA A 10 32.91 -12.48 50.36
C ALA A 10 32.53 -11.52 49.22
N ALA A 11 32.05 -10.34 49.61
CA ALA A 11 31.91 -9.15 48.78
C ALA A 11 33.27 -8.46 48.62
N GLY A 12 33.48 -7.76 47.50
CA GLY A 12 34.66 -6.93 47.28
C GLY A 12 34.38 -5.85 46.23
N ALA A 13 34.06 -4.65 46.71
CA ALA A 13 33.99 -3.43 45.94
C ALA A 13 35.39 -2.88 45.65
N ALA A 14 35.60 -2.28 44.48
CA ALA A 14 36.68 -1.33 44.24
C ALA A 14 36.20 -0.25 43.27
N ALA A 15 36.43 1.00 43.67
CA ALA A 15 35.96 2.24 43.08
C ALA A 15 37.09 2.99 42.36
N GLY A 16 36.70 3.95 41.50
CA GLY A 16 37.55 5.02 40.93
C GLY A 16 38.26 4.60 39.63
N VAL A 17 38.30 5.39 38.56
CA VAL A 17 38.62 6.83 38.50
C VAL A 17 37.90 7.51 37.33
N ALA A 18 37.49 8.75 37.58
CA ALA A 18 36.86 9.67 36.64
C ALA A 18 37.80 10.12 35.51
N GLY A 19 37.24 10.32 34.32
CA GLY A 19 37.87 11.01 33.20
C GLY A 19 36.80 11.60 32.29
N ALA A 20 36.40 12.84 32.56
CA ALA A 20 35.59 13.63 31.66
C ALA A 20 36.49 14.25 30.58
N LEU A 21 36.12 14.10 29.30
CA LEU A 21 36.48 15.08 28.27
C LEU A 21 35.40 15.06 27.17
N ALA A 22 34.69 16.17 27.05
CA ALA A 22 33.70 16.42 26.01
C ALA A 22 34.39 16.71 24.67
N SER A 23 33.83 16.23 23.55
CA SER A 23 34.04 16.84 22.24
C SER A 23 32.96 16.42 21.22
N SER A 24 32.06 17.37 20.97
CA SER A 24 31.57 17.79 19.65
C SER A 24 31.19 16.74 18.60
N ARG A 25 29.87 16.65 18.38
CA ARG A 25 29.16 16.69 17.09
C ARG A 25 29.98 16.31 15.84
N ARG A 26 29.51 15.27 15.15
CA ARG A 26 29.30 15.30 13.69
C ARG A 26 28.38 14.15 13.26
N ASP A 27 27.13 14.52 13.00
CA ASP A 27 26.23 13.84 12.08
C ASP A 27 26.98 13.47 10.79
N LYS A 28 26.93 12.20 10.40
CA LYS A 28 27.17 11.78 9.03
C LYS A 28 25.98 10.99 8.53
N HIS A 29 24.99 11.75 8.07
CA HIS A 29 24.08 11.39 7.01
C HIS A 29 24.77 10.54 5.93
N ARG A 30 24.34 9.28 5.80
CA ARG A 30 24.13 8.62 4.50
C ARG A 30 22.85 7.80 4.58
N ARG A 31 21.71 8.50 4.63
CA ARG A 31 20.43 7.93 4.20
C ARG A 31 20.56 7.65 2.71
N ALA A 32 20.54 6.37 2.33
CA ALA A 32 20.39 5.99 0.93
C ALA A 32 19.08 6.58 0.42
N ARG A 33 19.19 7.56 -0.47
CA ARG A 33 18.05 8.22 -1.11
C ARG A 33 17.46 7.19 -2.07
N ALA A 34 16.24 6.73 -1.78
CA ALA A 34 15.45 5.94 -2.71
C ALA A 34 15.42 6.62 -4.09
N PRO A 35 15.54 5.88 -5.20
CA PRO A 35 15.42 6.48 -6.52
C PRO A 35 14.03 7.10 -6.64
N LYS A 36 13.97 8.39 -6.98
CA LYS A 36 12.73 9.04 -7.37
C LYS A 36 12.21 8.29 -8.60
N ALA A 37 11.14 7.51 -8.43
CA ALA A 37 10.41 6.94 -9.54
C ALA A 37 10.11 8.06 -10.54
N GLY A 38 10.67 7.95 -11.74
CA GLY A 38 10.41 8.87 -12.83
C GLY A 38 8.92 8.81 -13.14
N ARG A 39 8.21 9.94 -12.98
CA ARG A 39 6.88 10.13 -13.56
C ARG A 39 7.03 10.14 -15.07
N PHE A 40 7.00 8.97 -15.71
CA PHE A 40 6.54 8.89 -17.08
C PHE A 40 5.02 9.00 -17.05
N ALA A 41 4.52 10.22 -16.87
CA ALA A 41 3.15 10.53 -17.23
C ALA A 41 3.10 10.55 -18.76
N LEU A 42 2.81 9.42 -19.39
CA LEU A 42 2.22 9.44 -20.72
C LEU A 42 0.91 10.21 -20.56
N ALA A 43 0.94 11.50 -20.94
CA ALA A 43 -0.27 12.30 -21.01
C ALA A 43 -1.24 11.56 -21.94
N ALA A 44 -2.32 11.04 -21.36
CA ALA A 44 -3.41 10.49 -22.15
C ALA A 44 -3.89 11.57 -23.13
N PRO A 45 -4.19 11.22 -24.40
CA PRO A 45 -4.72 12.19 -25.36
C PRO A 45 -5.97 12.85 -24.79
N LEU A 46 -6.08 14.17 -24.98
CA LEU A 46 -7.13 15.04 -24.44
C LEU A 46 -8.55 14.53 -24.73
N GLU A 47 -8.72 13.78 -25.82
CA GLU A 47 -9.95 13.05 -26.19
C GLU A 47 -10.47 12.15 -25.04
N ARG A 48 -9.58 11.43 -24.34
CA ARG A 48 -9.95 10.57 -23.19
C ARG A 48 -10.41 11.36 -21.96
N GLN A 49 -10.17 12.67 -21.92
CA GLN A 49 -10.66 13.51 -20.83
C GLN A 49 -12.11 13.94 -21.08
N GLY A 50 -12.45 14.32 -22.31
CA GLY A 50 -13.83 14.69 -22.69
C GLY A 50 -14.81 13.52 -22.53
N GLU A 51 -14.41 12.32 -22.97
CA GLU A 51 -15.23 11.12 -22.85
C GLU A 51 -15.52 10.74 -21.39
N ARG A 52 -14.51 10.83 -20.50
CA ARG A 52 -14.67 10.56 -19.06
C ARG A 52 -15.62 11.54 -18.38
N VAL A 53 -15.65 12.81 -18.78
CA VAL A 53 -16.60 13.79 -18.24
C VAL A 53 -18.03 13.41 -18.62
N GLY A 54 -18.26 12.98 -19.86
CA GLY A 54 -19.58 12.50 -20.31
C GLY A 54 -20.03 11.21 -19.62
N GLN A 55 -19.11 10.26 -19.42
CA GLN A 55 -19.38 9.01 -18.68
C GLN A 55 -19.72 9.28 -17.21
N ALA A 56 -19.02 10.23 -16.57
CA ALA A 56 -19.27 10.60 -15.19
C ALA A 56 -20.68 11.17 -14.99
N ALA A 57 -21.17 12.00 -15.92
CA ALA A 57 -22.52 12.56 -15.85
C ALA A 57 -23.61 11.48 -15.95
N LYS A 58 -23.43 10.48 -16.83
CA LYS A 58 -24.35 9.32 -16.94
C LYS A 58 -24.39 8.50 -15.65
N LEU A 59 -23.24 8.25 -15.03
CA LEU A 59 -23.18 7.55 -13.75
C LEU A 59 -23.87 8.35 -12.63
N GLU A 60 -23.69 9.67 -12.60
CA GLU A 60 -24.35 10.55 -11.64
C GLU A 60 -25.88 10.51 -11.78
N GLN A 61 -26.38 10.54 -13.01
CA GLN A 61 -27.80 10.41 -13.30
C GLN A 61 -28.34 9.05 -12.83
N TYR A 62 -27.65 7.95 -13.17
CA TYR A 62 -28.03 6.60 -12.74
C TYR A 62 -28.14 6.49 -11.21
N VAL A 63 -27.15 7.02 -10.49
CA VAL A 63 -27.14 6.97 -9.01
C VAL A 63 -28.31 7.77 -8.45
N LYS A 64 -28.61 8.95 -9.00
CA LYS A 64 -29.72 9.80 -8.57
C LYS A 64 -31.08 9.15 -8.82
N GLU A 65 -31.27 8.51 -9.97
CA GLU A 65 -32.51 7.78 -10.32
C GLU A 65 -32.76 6.57 -9.40
N ARG A 66 -31.68 5.91 -8.94
CA ARG A 66 -31.74 4.80 -7.97
C ARG A 66 -31.85 5.27 -6.51
N GLY A 67 -31.90 6.58 -6.25
CA GLY A 67 -32.00 7.13 -4.89
C GLY A 67 -30.69 7.16 -4.10
N GLY A 68 -29.54 6.99 -4.77
CA GLY A 68 -28.23 7.09 -4.16
C GLY A 68 -27.80 8.54 -3.92
N ASN A 69 -26.98 8.76 -2.88
CA ASN A 69 -26.51 10.09 -2.47
C ASN A 69 -25.03 10.36 -2.83
N LYS A 70 -24.23 9.32 -3.05
CA LYS A 70 -22.79 9.44 -3.31
C LYS A 70 -22.39 8.60 -4.51
N VAL A 71 -21.75 9.26 -5.47
CA VAL A 71 -21.25 8.61 -6.69
C VAL A 71 -19.82 8.14 -6.46
N LEU A 72 -19.60 6.84 -6.64
CA LEU A 72 -18.29 6.22 -6.50
C LEU A 72 -17.60 6.20 -7.87
N LYS A 73 -16.57 7.04 -8.04
CA LYS A 73 -15.79 7.11 -9.30
C LYS A 73 -14.45 6.39 -9.18
N ARG A 74 -13.88 6.35 -7.98
CA ARG A 74 -12.58 5.75 -7.68
C ARG A 74 -12.73 4.72 -6.57
N ILE A 75 -12.18 3.53 -6.80
CA ILE A 75 -12.32 2.37 -5.90
C ILE A 75 -10.91 1.89 -5.55
N LEU A 76 -10.60 1.87 -4.25
CA LEU A 76 -9.39 1.23 -3.73
C LEU A 76 -9.69 -0.24 -3.43
N ILE A 77 -8.88 -1.14 -3.98
CA ILE A 77 -8.93 -2.58 -3.69
C ILE A 77 -7.78 -2.91 -2.74
N ALA A 78 -8.14 -3.13 -1.47
CA ALA A 78 -7.22 -3.56 -0.41
C ALA A 78 -7.18 -5.10 -0.30
N ASN A 79 -7.20 -5.78 -1.44
CA ASN A 79 -7.13 -7.24 -1.53
C ASN A 79 -6.26 -7.60 -2.73
N ASN A 80 -5.81 -8.86 -2.81
CA ASN A 80 -4.99 -9.36 -3.91
C ASN A 80 -5.60 -10.62 -4.54
N GLY A 81 -4.84 -11.25 -5.44
CA GLY A 81 -5.19 -12.52 -6.08
C GLY A 81 -6.56 -12.52 -6.75
N MET A 82 -7.26 -13.65 -6.66
CA MET A 82 -8.53 -13.88 -7.36
C MET A 82 -9.66 -12.97 -6.88
N ALA A 83 -9.66 -12.57 -5.61
CA ALA A 83 -10.68 -11.67 -5.07
C ALA A 83 -10.62 -10.29 -5.72
N ALA A 84 -9.40 -9.73 -5.84
CA ALA A 84 -9.19 -8.47 -6.53
C ALA A 84 -9.53 -8.56 -8.02
N THR A 85 -9.05 -9.60 -8.71
CA THR A 85 -9.36 -9.84 -10.13
C THR A 85 -10.87 -9.88 -10.37
N LYS A 86 -11.61 -10.69 -9.60
CA LYS A 86 -13.05 -10.86 -9.79
C LYS A 86 -13.83 -9.60 -9.48
N ALA A 87 -13.44 -8.84 -8.46
CA ALA A 87 -14.08 -7.58 -8.15
C ALA A 87 -13.95 -6.59 -9.32
N ILE A 88 -12.75 -6.41 -9.86
CA ILE A 88 -12.50 -5.51 -10.99
C ILE A 88 -13.29 -5.95 -12.23
N LEU A 89 -13.19 -7.22 -12.61
CA LEU A 89 -13.88 -7.75 -13.80
C LEU A 89 -15.40 -7.66 -13.66
N SER A 90 -15.96 -8.01 -12.50
CA SER A 90 -17.40 -7.97 -12.27
C SER A 90 -17.94 -6.54 -12.34
N MET A 91 -17.23 -5.56 -11.77
CA MET A 91 -17.65 -4.15 -11.83
C MET A 91 -17.51 -3.56 -13.23
N LYS A 92 -16.43 -3.89 -13.96
CA LYS A 92 -16.27 -3.48 -15.37
C LYS A 92 -17.35 -4.10 -16.26
N GLN A 93 -17.63 -5.40 -16.10
CA GLN A 93 -18.68 -6.09 -16.85
C GLN A 93 -20.05 -5.48 -16.59
N TRP A 94 -20.38 -5.22 -15.33
CA TRP A 94 -21.62 -4.57 -14.95
C TRP A 94 -21.75 -3.17 -15.57
N ALA A 95 -20.69 -2.35 -15.48
CA ALA A 95 -20.69 -1.00 -16.07
C ALA A 95 -20.94 -1.03 -17.59
N TYR A 96 -20.36 -2.02 -18.28
CA TYR A 96 -20.60 -2.20 -19.69
C TYR A 96 -22.03 -2.67 -20.00
N MET A 97 -22.55 -3.66 -19.27
CA MET A 97 -23.86 -4.24 -19.54
C MET A 97 -25.03 -3.31 -19.19
N ASP A 98 -24.96 -2.63 -18.04
CA ASP A 98 -26.08 -1.85 -17.53
C ASP A 98 -26.02 -0.37 -17.95
N LEU A 99 -24.81 0.21 -18.05
CA LEU A 99 -24.64 1.62 -18.37
C LEU A 99 -24.16 1.85 -19.81
N GLY A 100 -23.65 0.81 -20.48
CA GLY A 100 -23.00 0.94 -21.78
C GLY A 100 -21.74 1.80 -21.72
N LEU A 101 -21.06 1.84 -20.57
CA LEU A 101 -19.86 2.65 -20.36
C LEU A 101 -18.64 1.78 -20.09
N ASP A 102 -17.57 2.06 -20.84
CA ASP A 102 -16.27 1.46 -20.62
C ASP A 102 -15.42 2.34 -19.72
N ASN A 103 -14.70 1.73 -18.76
CA ASN A 103 -13.74 2.40 -17.89
C ASN A 103 -14.30 3.57 -17.06
N VAL A 104 -15.58 3.47 -16.65
CA VAL A 104 -16.23 4.49 -15.80
C VAL A 104 -15.63 4.58 -14.39
N PHE A 105 -15.10 3.48 -13.88
CA PHE A 105 -14.48 3.38 -12.56
C PHE A 105 -12.95 3.41 -12.67
N GLU A 106 -12.32 4.21 -11.81
CA GLU A 106 -10.88 4.20 -11.61
C GLU A 106 -10.52 3.22 -10.49
N PHE A 107 -9.89 2.10 -10.85
CA PHE A 107 -9.43 1.10 -9.90
C PHE A 107 -8.01 1.39 -9.46
N VAL A 108 -7.85 1.57 -8.15
CA VAL A 108 -6.56 1.64 -7.48
C VAL A 108 -6.36 0.35 -6.72
N VAL A 109 -5.27 -0.38 -6.96
CA VAL A 109 -4.96 -1.62 -6.23
C VAL A 109 -3.76 -1.43 -5.32
N MET A 110 -3.77 -2.07 -4.16
CA MET A 110 -2.55 -2.25 -3.37
C MET A 110 -1.76 -3.42 -3.95
N ALA A 111 -0.44 -3.27 -4.09
CA ALA A 111 0.42 -4.31 -4.62
C ALA A 111 1.67 -4.46 -3.75
N THR A 112 1.94 -5.67 -3.28
CA THR A 112 3.24 -5.98 -2.68
C THR A 112 4.29 -6.18 -3.77
N ARG A 113 5.56 -6.16 -3.39
CA ARG A 113 6.64 -6.48 -4.34
C ARG A 113 6.51 -7.89 -4.91
N ASP A 114 5.99 -8.82 -4.10
CA ASP A 114 5.77 -10.21 -4.47
C ASP A 114 4.68 -10.30 -5.57
N ASP A 115 3.61 -9.51 -5.47
CA ASP A 115 2.56 -9.45 -6.49
C ASP A 115 3.07 -8.82 -7.81
N LEU A 116 3.97 -7.82 -7.72
CA LEU A 116 4.59 -7.18 -8.88
C LEU A 116 5.57 -8.12 -9.59
N GLU A 117 6.41 -8.83 -8.84
CA GLU A 117 7.37 -9.81 -9.37
C GLU A 117 6.65 -11.02 -9.98
N ALA A 118 5.50 -11.42 -9.42
CA ALA A 118 4.65 -12.46 -9.98
C ALA A 118 3.82 -12.00 -11.21
N ASN A 119 3.86 -10.71 -11.58
CA ASN A 119 3.03 -10.12 -12.64
C ASN A 119 1.53 -10.42 -12.43
N ALA A 120 1.04 -10.21 -11.21
CA ALA A 120 -0.31 -10.58 -10.83
C ALA A 120 -1.39 -9.93 -11.72
N GLU A 121 -2.40 -10.71 -12.08
CA GLU A 121 -3.44 -10.30 -13.04
C GLU A 121 -4.20 -9.04 -12.60
N PHE A 122 -4.56 -8.94 -11.31
CA PHE A 122 -5.31 -7.81 -10.79
C PHE A 122 -4.57 -6.47 -10.95
N ILE A 123 -3.23 -6.49 -10.95
CA ILE A 123 -2.39 -5.29 -11.20
C ILE A 123 -2.51 -4.85 -12.66
N ARG A 124 -2.59 -5.81 -13.58
CA ARG A 124 -2.73 -5.52 -15.03
C ARG A 124 -4.12 -4.99 -15.39
N LEU A 125 -5.14 -5.39 -14.64
CA LEU A 125 -6.53 -4.96 -14.86
C LEU A 125 -6.84 -3.60 -14.24
N ALA A 126 -6.05 -3.16 -13.26
CA ALA A 126 -6.22 -1.90 -12.55
C ALA A 126 -5.66 -0.71 -13.33
N ASP A 127 -6.17 0.48 -13.04
CA ASP A 127 -5.72 1.73 -13.68
C ASP A 127 -4.45 2.27 -13.00
N THR A 128 -4.34 2.07 -11.70
CA THR A 128 -3.19 2.51 -10.90
C THR A 128 -2.95 1.51 -9.78
N PHE A 129 -1.69 1.37 -9.36
CA PHE A 129 -1.33 0.60 -8.18
C PHE A 129 -0.54 1.44 -7.19
N VAL A 130 -0.66 1.08 -5.91
CA VAL A 130 0.12 1.63 -4.80
C VAL A 130 0.98 0.51 -4.24
N GLU A 131 2.29 0.72 -4.22
CA GLU A 131 3.21 -0.24 -3.61
C GLU A 131 3.06 -0.23 -2.09
N VAL A 132 2.91 -1.43 -1.51
CA VAL A 132 2.76 -1.65 -0.07
C VAL A 132 3.83 -2.61 0.43
N PRO A 133 4.18 -2.58 1.73
CA PRO A 133 5.22 -3.45 2.27
C PRO A 133 4.90 -4.94 2.04
N SER A 134 5.89 -5.70 1.58
CA SER A 134 5.82 -7.18 1.52
C SER A 134 5.83 -7.81 2.91
N GLY A 135 5.55 -9.11 2.97
CA GLY A 135 5.52 -9.90 4.20
C GLY A 135 4.11 -10.23 4.66
N LYS A 136 3.93 -10.45 5.98
CA LYS A 136 2.63 -10.86 6.55
C LYS A 136 1.53 -9.84 6.24
N ASN A 137 0.31 -10.33 6.04
CA ASN A 137 -0.84 -9.51 5.63
C ASN A 137 -1.18 -8.34 6.57
N VAL A 138 -0.81 -8.45 7.85
CA VAL A 138 -0.94 -7.40 8.86
C VAL A 138 -0.16 -6.13 8.54
N ASN A 139 0.84 -6.21 7.66
CA ASN A 139 1.64 -5.05 7.24
C ASN A 139 1.10 -4.38 5.97
N ASN A 140 0.11 -4.99 5.29
CA ASN A 140 -0.42 -4.52 4.01
C ASN A 140 -1.96 -4.57 3.97
N TYR A 141 -2.55 -5.62 3.40
CA TYR A 141 -3.98 -5.72 3.08
C TYR A 141 -4.88 -5.74 4.32
N ALA A 142 -4.37 -6.19 5.48
CA ALA A 142 -5.14 -6.23 6.73
C ALA A 142 -4.84 -5.05 7.66
N ASN A 143 -4.05 -4.07 7.23
CA ASN A 143 -3.73 -2.88 8.01
C ASN A 143 -4.75 -1.77 7.71
N VAL A 144 -5.56 -1.42 8.71
CA VAL A 144 -6.64 -0.41 8.61
C VAL A 144 -6.13 0.97 9.00
#